data_AF-A0AA43JEF9-F1
#
_entry.id   AF-A0AA43JEF9-F1
#
_cell.length_a   1.000
_cell.length_b   1.000
_cell.length_c   1.000
_cell.angle_alpha   90.00
_cell.angle_beta   90.00
_cell.angle_gamma   90.00
#
_symmetry.space_group_name_H-M   'P 1'
#
loop_
_entity.id
_entity.type
_entity.pdbx_description
1 polymer ?
#
loop_
_entity_poly.entity_id
_entity_poly.type
_entity_poly.pdbx_seq_one_letter_code
_entity_poly.pdbx_strand_id
1 'polypeptide(L)'
;PWTAGRSAIAALGVTVAAGASGTWFFWSRHKAAELERGRIEAQLKLLQAQIEPHFLFNTLANLDALIATDPARARDMLRHLNDYLRATLVAARRERNSLREEFALLRNYLEVIAIRMGPRLRFELALPPEIAAREVPPMLLQPLVENAVKHGLEPKVEGGTVTVGAREERGKLVLEVADTGVGQPAGAGAGVGLANVRERLAAAFAGAARVDAGANPAGGFTVTLTLPG
;
A
#
# COMPACT_ATOMS: atom_id res chain seq x y z
N PRO A 1 -17.44 -26.34 62.23
CA PRO A 1 -18.62 -25.93 61.43
C PRO A 1 -18.53 -24.54 60.76
N TRP A 2 -17.78 -23.58 61.32
CA TRP A 2 -17.76 -22.18 60.85
C TRP A 2 -16.77 -21.83 59.72
N THR A 3 -15.90 -22.76 59.31
CA THR A 3 -14.87 -22.51 58.28
C THR A 3 -15.38 -22.75 56.85
N ALA A 4 -16.32 -23.69 56.67
CA ALA A 4 -16.84 -24.09 55.36
C ALA A 4 -17.65 -22.98 54.65
N GLY A 5 -18.35 -22.12 55.39
CA GLY A 5 -19.11 -21.00 54.83
C GLY A 5 -18.24 -19.86 54.30
N ARG A 6 -17.09 -19.60 54.95
CA ARG A 6 -16.15 -18.55 54.52
C ARG A 6 -15.39 -18.93 53.25
N SER A 7 -15.03 -20.21 53.11
CA SER A 7 -14.39 -20.74 51.90
C SER A 7 -15.34 -20.75 50.69
N ALA A 8 -16.64 -21.03 50.90
CA ALA A 8 -17.63 -20.99 49.83
C ALA A 8 -17.87 -19.56 49.30
N ILE A 9 -17.94 -18.57 50.19
CA ILE A 9 -18.08 -17.15 49.82
C ILE A 9 -16.82 -16.64 49.09
N ALA A 10 -15.64 -17.02 49.56
CA ALA A 10 -14.38 -16.67 48.89
C ALA A 10 -14.29 -17.28 47.48
N ALA A 11 -14.68 -18.55 47.32
CA ALA A 11 -14.71 -19.22 46.03
C ALA A 11 -15.69 -18.53 45.05
N LEU A 12 -16.90 -18.18 45.51
CA LEU A 12 -17.88 -17.42 44.73
C LEU A 12 -17.36 -16.05 44.28
N GLY A 13 -16.67 -15.32 45.17
CA GLY A 13 -16.07 -14.04 44.84
C GLY A 13 -15.01 -14.14 43.74
N VAL A 14 -14.18 -15.18 43.78
CA VAL A 14 -13.16 -15.45 42.76
C VAL A 14 -13.81 -15.80 41.42
N THR A 15 -14.87 -16.61 41.40
CA THR A 15 -15.57 -16.97 40.15
C THR A 15 -16.24 -15.77 39.49
N VAL A 16 -16.90 -14.91 40.27
CA VAL A 16 -17.52 -13.68 39.75
C VAL A 16 -16.48 -12.71 39.20
N ALA A 17 -15.35 -12.53 39.91
CA ALA A 17 -14.27 -11.66 39.46
C ALA A 17 -13.60 -12.18 38.17
N ALA A 18 -13.39 -13.49 38.04
CA ALA A 18 -12.85 -14.10 36.83
C ALA A 18 -13.82 -13.97 35.64
N GLY A 19 -15.12 -14.19 35.88
CA GLY A 19 -16.17 -13.99 34.86
C GLY A 19 -16.25 -12.55 34.38
N ALA A 20 -16.33 -11.59 35.29
CA ALA A 20 -16.36 -10.16 34.96
C ALA A 20 -15.11 -9.71 34.21
N SER A 21 -13.93 -10.21 34.62
CA SER A 21 -12.65 -9.93 33.95
C SER A 21 -12.61 -10.51 32.53
N GLY A 22 -13.12 -11.74 32.35
CA GLY A 22 -13.28 -12.37 31.05
C GLY A 22 -14.23 -11.58 30.14
N THR A 23 -15.43 -11.25 30.63
CA THR A 23 -16.42 -10.47 29.87
C THR A 23 -15.87 -9.09 29.50
N TRP A 24 -15.20 -8.40 30.43
CA TRP A 24 -14.57 -7.11 30.19
C TRP A 24 -13.43 -7.21 29.16
N PHE A 25 -12.60 -8.24 29.24
CA PHE A 25 -11.51 -8.48 28.28
C PHE A 25 -12.04 -8.73 26.86
N PHE A 26 -13.06 -9.58 26.70
CA PHE A 26 -13.68 -9.84 25.39
C PHE A 26 -14.44 -8.63 24.86
N TRP A 27 -15.21 -7.94 25.72
CA TRP A 27 -15.93 -6.73 25.36
C TRP A 27 -14.98 -5.60 24.93
N SER A 28 -13.88 -5.40 25.67
CA SER A 28 -12.86 -4.41 25.35
C SER A 28 -12.21 -4.70 24.00
N ARG A 29 -11.95 -5.98 23.68
CA ARG A 29 -11.39 -6.38 22.38
C ARG A 29 -12.36 -6.14 21.22
N HIS A 30 -13.64 -6.46 21.40
CA HIS A 30 -14.67 -6.18 20.39
C HIS A 30 -14.84 -4.68 20.16
N LYS A 31 -14.89 -3.88 21.24
CA LYS A 31 -15.06 -2.43 21.15
C LYS A 31 -13.87 -1.75 20.45
N ALA A 32 -12.65 -2.20 20.74
CA ALA A 32 -11.45 -1.72 20.05
C ALA A 32 -11.53 -2.01 18.54
N ALA A 33 -11.95 -3.22 18.15
CA ALA A 33 -12.10 -3.59 16.74
C ALA A 33 -13.19 -2.76 16.02
N GLU A 34 -14.33 -2.48 16.67
CA GLU A 34 -15.37 -1.61 16.11
C GLU A 34 -14.91 -0.17 15.91
N LEU A 35 -14.20 0.40 16.88
CA LEU A 35 -13.66 1.75 16.78
C LEU A 35 -12.63 1.87 15.67
N GLU A 36 -11.76 0.87 15.54
CA GLU A 36 -10.80 0.77 14.44
C GLU A 36 -11.53 0.73 13.09
N ARG A 37 -12.56 -0.13 12.95
CA ARG A 37 -13.40 -0.24 11.74
C ARG A 37 -14.10 1.09 11.40
N GLY A 38 -14.74 1.74 12.36
CA GLY A 38 -15.40 3.03 12.15
C GLY A 38 -14.42 4.15 11.79
N ARG A 39 -13.20 4.13 12.35
CA ARG A 39 -12.13 5.08 11.99
C ARG A 39 -11.66 4.86 10.55
N ILE A 40 -11.49 3.60 10.16
CA ILE A 40 -11.15 3.24 8.78
C ILE A 40 -12.25 3.74 7.84
N GLU A 41 -13.52 3.39 8.07
CA GLU A 41 -14.65 3.84 7.23
C GLU A 41 -14.73 5.36 7.07
N ALA A 42 -14.49 6.14 8.14
CA ALA A 42 -14.44 7.59 8.07
C ALA A 42 -13.27 8.09 7.21
N GLN A 43 -12.10 7.45 7.30
CA GLN A 43 -10.96 7.75 6.44
C GLN A 43 -11.23 7.37 4.98
N LEU A 44 -11.96 6.29 4.71
CA LEU A 44 -12.34 5.87 3.35
C LEU A 44 -13.28 6.87 2.67
N LYS A 45 -14.25 7.43 3.41
CA LYS A 45 -15.17 8.44 2.88
C LYS A 45 -14.45 9.72 2.42
N LEU A 46 -13.34 10.08 3.07
CA LEU A 46 -12.49 11.21 2.67
C LEU A 46 -11.64 10.93 1.42
N LEU A 47 -11.54 9.67 1.01
CA LEU A 47 -10.57 9.16 0.04
C LEU A 47 -11.14 8.98 -1.38
N GLN A 48 -12.47 9.07 -1.53
CA GLN A 48 -13.22 8.61 -2.71
C GLN A 48 -12.84 9.29 -4.04
N ALA A 49 -12.10 10.39 -4.04
CA ALA A 49 -11.67 11.07 -5.26
C ALA A 49 -10.27 10.67 -5.77
N GLN A 50 -9.44 10.00 -4.96
CA GLN A 50 -8.01 9.81 -5.28
C GLN A 50 -7.50 8.37 -5.19
N ILE A 51 -8.31 7.43 -4.68
CA ILE A 51 -7.93 6.03 -4.58
C ILE A 51 -8.94 5.17 -5.30
N GLU A 52 -8.45 4.16 -6.02
CA GLU A 52 -9.30 3.21 -6.74
C GLU A 52 -10.21 2.46 -5.74
N PRO A 53 -11.55 2.63 -5.83
CA PRO A 53 -12.45 2.10 -4.81
C PRO A 53 -12.36 0.57 -4.66
N HIS A 54 -12.07 -0.14 -5.75
CA HIS A 54 -12.02 -1.59 -5.77
C HIS A 54 -10.80 -2.16 -5.01
N PHE A 55 -9.61 -1.53 -5.13
CA PHE A 55 -8.43 -1.84 -4.33
C PHE A 55 -8.77 -1.74 -2.85
N LEU A 56 -9.46 -0.68 -2.46
CA LEU A 56 -9.83 -0.44 -1.08
C LEU A 56 -10.78 -1.51 -0.54
N PHE A 57 -11.87 -1.81 -1.25
CA PHE A 57 -12.81 -2.85 -0.84
C PHE A 57 -12.17 -4.23 -0.79
N ASN A 58 -11.35 -4.59 -1.78
CA ASN A 58 -10.65 -5.88 -1.78
C ASN A 58 -9.64 -6.01 -0.64
N THR A 59 -8.97 -4.90 -0.31
CA THR A 59 -8.04 -4.84 0.81
C THR A 59 -8.77 -5.06 2.13
N LEU A 60 -9.93 -4.43 2.33
CA LEU A 60 -10.74 -4.59 3.54
C LEU A 60 -11.35 -6.00 3.66
N ALA A 61 -11.81 -6.58 2.54
CA ALA A 61 -12.32 -7.94 2.52
C ALA A 61 -11.23 -8.96 2.90
N ASN A 62 -10.01 -8.78 2.36
CA ASN A 62 -8.87 -9.62 2.73
C ASN A 62 -8.47 -9.42 4.20
N LEU A 63 -8.48 -8.17 4.68
CA LEU A 63 -8.24 -7.86 6.09
C LEU A 63 -9.25 -8.55 7.00
N ASP A 64 -10.54 -8.55 6.66
CA ASP A 64 -11.59 -9.19 7.46
C ASP A 64 -11.38 -10.72 7.56
N ALA A 65 -10.99 -11.36 6.46
CA ALA A 65 -10.61 -12.77 6.46
C ALA A 65 -9.35 -13.04 7.31
N LEU A 66 -8.35 -12.15 7.27
CA LEU A 66 -7.13 -12.27 8.07
C LEU A 66 -7.38 -12.07 9.57
N ILE A 67 -8.35 -11.25 9.99
CA ILE A 67 -8.66 -11.05 11.42
C ILE A 67 -8.99 -12.38 12.11
N ALA A 68 -9.67 -13.30 11.42
CA ALA A 68 -10.04 -14.59 11.98
C ALA A 68 -8.91 -15.63 11.91
N THR A 69 -8.05 -15.55 10.88
CA THR A 69 -7.09 -16.61 10.55
C THR A 69 -5.65 -16.28 10.94
N ASP A 70 -5.25 -15.02 10.83
CA ASP A 70 -3.91 -14.51 11.16
C ASP A 70 -4.00 -13.04 11.65
N PRO A 71 -4.32 -12.83 12.94
CA PRO A 71 -4.49 -11.48 13.50
C PRO A 71 -3.22 -10.63 13.48
N ALA A 72 -2.04 -11.26 13.49
CA ALA A 72 -0.77 -10.53 13.41
C ALA A 72 -0.61 -9.90 12.02
N ARG A 73 -0.78 -10.70 10.97
CA ARG A 73 -0.72 -10.23 9.59
C ARG A 73 -1.83 -9.25 9.24
N ALA A 74 -3.03 -9.41 9.82
CA ALA A 74 -4.10 -8.43 9.73
C ALA A 74 -3.68 -7.06 10.28
N ARG A 75 -3.03 -7.02 11.45
CA ARG A 75 -2.52 -5.78 12.05
C ARG A 75 -1.44 -5.12 11.20
N ASP A 76 -0.55 -5.91 10.61
CA ASP A 76 0.48 -5.41 9.70
C ASP A 76 -0.14 -4.77 8.46
N MET A 77 -1.08 -5.48 7.81
CA MET A 77 -1.82 -4.97 6.65
C MET A 77 -2.56 -3.67 6.97
N LEU A 78 -3.23 -3.62 8.11
CA LEU A 78 -3.95 -2.43 8.55
C LEU A 78 -3.01 -1.24 8.80
N ARG A 79 -1.82 -1.47 9.37
CA ARG A 79 -0.82 -0.43 9.57
C ARG A 79 -0.36 0.15 8.23
N HIS A 80 0.07 -0.70 7.31
CA HIS A 80 0.50 -0.27 5.98
C HIS A 80 -0.61 0.44 5.21
N LEU A 81 -1.86 -0.06 5.30
CA LEU A 81 -3.00 0.62 4.70
C LEU A 81 -3.20 2.02 5.32
N ASN A 82 -3.19 2.15 6.64
CA ASN A 82 -3.33 3.44 7.31
C ASN A 82 -2.23 4.43 6.91
N ASP A 83 -0.98 3.97 6.85
CA ASP A 83 0.17 4.80 6.48
C ASP A 83 0.09 5.22 5.01
N TYR A 84 -0.30 4.31 4.11
CA TYR A 84 -0.57 4.60 2.71
C TYR A 84 -1.69 5.65 2.55
N LEU A 85 -2.84 5.43 3.17
CA LEU A 85 -3.98 6.35 3.10
C LEU A 85 -3.61 7.75 3.60
N ARG A 86 -2.88 7.83 4.73
CA ARG A 86 -2.41 9.11 5.28
C ARG A 86 -1.44 9.80 4.33
N ALA A 87 -0.45 9.06 3.81
CA ALA A 87 0.54 9.61 2.89
C ALA A 87 -0.12 10.14 1.60
N THR A 88 -1.07 9.40 1.04
CA THR A 88 -1.83 9.82 -0.14
C THR A 88 -2.59 11.11 0.11
N LEU A 89 -3.30 11.24 1.24
CA LEU A 89 -4.03 12.46 1.59
C LEU A 89 -3.13 13.69 1.79
N VAL A 90 -1.89 13.49 2.25
CA VAL A 90 -0.90 14.55 2.38
C VAL A 90 -0.34 14.93 1.00
N ALA A 91 0.06 13.94 0.21
CA ALA A 91 0.61 14.14 -1.14
C ALA A 91 -0.40 14.83 -2.07
N ALA A 92 -1.68 14.48 -1.96
CA ALA A 92 -2.82 15.08 -2.65
C ALA A 92 -2.90 16.61 -2.59
N ARG A 93 -2.38 17.21 -1.52
CA ARG A 93 -2.50 18.64 -1.20
C ARG A 93 -1.23 19.42 -1.50
N ARG A 94 -0.17 18.75 -1.94
CA ARG A 94 1.14 19.35 -2.20
C ARG A 94 1.35 19.50 -3.70
N GLU A 95 2.17 20.47 -4.09
CA GLU A 95 2.62 20.60 -5.48
C GLU A 95 3.82 19.72 -5.79
N ARG A 96 4.65 19.45 -4.76
CA ARG A 96 5.85 18.60 -4.84
C ARG A 96 5.98 17.70 -3.62
N ASN A 97 6.66 16.58 -3.82
CA ASN A 97 6.96 15.58 -2.80
C ASN A 97 8.40 15.10 -2.99
N SER A 98 9.09 14.80 -1.89
CA SER A 98 10.44 14.20 -2.02
C SER A 98 10.36 12.77 -2.55
N LEU A 99 11.41 12.31 -3.25
CA LEU A 99 11.51 10.90 -3.63
C LEU A 99 11.43 9.97 -2.42
N ARG A 100 11.94 10.39 -1.26
CA ARG A 100 11.79 9.65 -0.01
C ARG A 100 10.32 9.40 0.36
N GLU A 101 9.50 10.43 0.30
CA GLU A 101 8.07 10.33 0.60
C GLU A 101 7.33 9.51 -0.45
N GLU A 102 7.69 9.67 -1.72
CA GLU A 102 7.15 8.87 -2.82
C GLU A 102 7.45 7.37 -2.62
N PHE A 103 8.71 7.01 -2.36
CA PHE A 103 9.11 5.62 -2.14
C PHE A 103 8.54 5.04 -0.84
N ALA A 104 8.34 5.85 0.21
CA ALA A 104 7.65 5.40 1.42
C ALA A 104 6.17 5.09 1.16
N LEU A 105 5.50 5.90 0.35
CA LEU A 105 4.13 5.64 -0.10
C LEU A 105 4.06 4.35 -0.91
N LEU A 106 4.96 4.17 -1.88
CA LEU A 106 5.04 2.94 -2.69
C LEU A 106 5.30 1.70 -1.84
N ARG A 107 6.17 1.80 -0.83
CA ARG A 107 6.44 0.71 0.11
C ARG A 107 5.16 0.27 0.81
N ASN A 108 4.45 1.20 1.43
CA ASN A 108 3.22 0.87 2.15
C ASN A 108 2.15 0.26 1.23
N TYR A 109 2.02 0.77 0.00
CA TYR A 109 1.16 0.16 -1.01
C TYR A 109 1.59 -1.29 -1.33
N LEU A 110 2.86 -1.50 -1.67
CA LEU A 110 3.37 -2.81 -2.06
C LEU A 110 3.32 -3.84 -0.91
N GLU A 111 3.50 -3.42 0.34
CA GLU A 111 3.34 -4.30 1.51
C GLU A 111 1.88 -4.77 1.66
N VAL A 112 0.91 -3.88 1.46
CA VAL A 112 -0.52 -4.27 1.44
C VAL A 112 -0.79 -5.31 0.35
N ILE A 113 -0.27 -5.08 -0.86
CA ILE A 113 -0.44 -6.02 -1.97
C ILE A 113 0.31 -7.34 -1.69
N ALA A 114 1.51 -7.30 -1.11
CA ALA A 114 2.30 -8.48 -0.80
C ALA A 114 1.62 -9.36 0.25
N ILE A 115 0.94 -8.77 1.22
CA ILE A 115 0.10 -9.52 2.16
C ILE A 115 -1.04 -10.21 1.40
N ARG A 116 -1.73 -9.50 0.50
CA ARG A 116 -2.86 -10.04 -0.27
C ARG A 116 -2.46 -11.14 -1.26
N MET A 117 -1.35 -10.96 -1.98
CA MET A 117 -0.85 -11.91 -2.98
C MET A 117 0.01 -13.03 -2.37
N GLY A 118 0.44 -12.86 -1.12
CA GLY A 118 1.34 -13.77 -0.45
C GLY A 118 2.66 -13.92 -1.20
N PRO A 119 3.21 -15.15 -1.31
CA PRO A 119 4.53 -15.37 -1.91
C PRO A 119 4.62 -15.07 -3.42
N ARG A 120 3.48 -14.78 -4.06
CA ARG A 120 3.40 -14.44 -5.49
C ARG A 120 3.91 -13.04 -5.80
N LEU A 121 3.98 -12.13 -4.83
CA LEU A 121 4.56 -10.80 -5.05
C LEU A 121 5.91 -10.70 -4.34
N ARG A 122 6.92 -10.30 -5.10
CA ARG A 122 8.17 -9.75 -4.57
C ARG A 122 8.28 -8.30 -5.03
N PHE A 123 8.96 -7.47 -4.25
CA PHE A 123 9.25 -6.12 -4.73
C PHE A 123 10.59 -5.62 -4.22
N GLU A 124 11.17 -4.70 -4.98
CA GLU A 124 12.43 -4.04 -4.66
C GLU A 124 12.30 -2.54 -4.88
N LEU A 125 12.79 -1.76 -3.91
CA LEU A 125 12.78 -0.31 -3.94
C LEU A 125 14.21 0.20 -3.77
N ALA A 126 14.81 0.66 -4.87
CA ALA A 126 16.17 1.17 -4.91
C ALA A 126 16.16 2.70 -4.99
N LEU A 127 16.38 3.36 -3.84
CA LEU A 127 16.51 4.82 -3.73
C LEU A 127 17.86 5.17 -3.09
N PRO A 128 18.82 5.70 -3.86
CA PRO A 128 20.07 6.21 -3.32
C PRO A 128 19.82 7.37 -2.33
N PRO A 129 20.45 7.38 -1.13
CA PRO A 129 20.25 8.43 -0.13
C PRO A 129 20.54 9.84 -0.63
N GLU A 130 21.48 9.97 -1.57
CA GLU A 130 21.99 11.23 -2.13
C GLU A 130 20.90 11.99 -2.90
N ILE A 131 19.99 11.26 -3.54
CA ILE A 131 18.90 11.83 -4.33
C ILE A 131 17.54 11.74 -3.62
N ALA A 132 17.48 11.15 -2.42
CA ALA A 132 16.22 10.90 -1.71
C ALA A 132 15.43 12.18 -1.39
N ALA A 133 16.10 13.34 -1.29
CA ALA A 133 15.47 14.63 -1.04
C ALA A 133 15.04 15.38 -2.32
N ARG A 134 15.36 14.86 -3.52
CA ARG A 134 14.94 15.47 -4.79
C ARG A 134 13.41 15.54 -4.84
N GLU A 135 12.90 16.69 -5.25
CA GLU A 135 11.46 16.92 -5.35
C GLU A 135 10.92 16.54 -6.72
N VAL A 136 9.79 15.84 -6.73
CA VAL A 136 9.04 15.46 -7.92
C VAL A 136 7.56 15.81 -7.74
N PRO A 137 6.75 15.86 -8.81
CA PRO A 137 5.30 15.90 -8.66
C PRO A 137 4.82 14.75 -7.75
N PRO A 138 3.89 15.01 -6.82
CA PRO A 138 3.42 13.99 -5.88
C PRO A 138 2.74 12.82 -6.63
N MET A 139 2.85 11.60 -6.13
CA MET A 139 2.17 10.43 -6.71
C MET A 139 2.47 10.29 -8.21
N LEU A 140 3.73 10.52 -8.60
CA LEU A 140 4.23 10.36 -9.95
C LEU A 140 4.42 8.88 -10.29
N LEU A 141 4.98 8.10 -9.35
CA LEU A 141 5.33 6.69 -9.57
C LEU A 141 4.17 5.76 -9.23
N GLN A 142 3.27 6.19 -8.35
CA GLN A 142 2.15 5.38 -7.89
C GLN A 142 1.30 4.79 -9.04
N PRO A 143 0.85 5.55 -10.05
CA PRO A 143 0.05 4.99 -11.15
C PRO A 143 0.80 3.92 -11.94
N LEU A 144 2.14 4.02 -12.03
CA LEU A 144 2.96 3.05 -12.76
C LEU A 144 3.09 1.74 -11.97
N VAL A 145 3.28 1.84 -10.65
CA VAL A 145 3.33 0.68 -9.75
C VAL A 145 1.98 -0.01 -9.65
N GLU A 146 0.88 0.75 -9.58
CA GLU A 146 -0.48 0.20 -9.62
C GLU A 146 -0.73 -0.57 -10.92
N ASN A 147 -0.29 -0.04 -12.06
CA ASN A 147 -0.41 -0.72 -13.35
C ASN A 147 0.42 -2.01 -13.41
N ALA A 148 1.67 -1.98 -12.93
CA ALA A 148 2.54 -3.16 -12.86
C ALA A 148 1.89 -4.29 -12.05
N VAL A 149 1.29 -3.98 -10.91
CA VAL A 149 0.58 -4.97 -10.08
C VAL A 149 -0.69 -5.46 -10.78
N LYS A 150 -1.60 -4.55 -11.12
CA LYS A 150 -2.95 -4.88 -11.61
C LYS A 150 -2.94 -5.57 -12.97
N HIS A 151 -2.11 -5.09 -13.88
CA HIS A 151 -2.10 -5.59 -15.26
C HIS A 151 -0.96 -6.57 -15.51
N GLY A 152 0.18 -6.43 -14.81
CA GLY A 152 1.32 -7.32 -14.97
C GLY A 152 1.18 -8.59 -14.12
N LEU A 153 1.05 -8.43 -12.79
CA LEU A 153 1.24 -9.53 -11.84
C LEU A 153 -0.05 -10.22 -11.38
N GLU A 154 -1.16 -9.50 -11.19
CA GLU A 154 -2.43 -10.10 -10.79
C GLU A 154 -2.90 -11.21 -11.77
N PRO A 155 -2.81 -11.04 -13.11
CA PRO A 155 -3.20 -12.07 -14.06
C PRO A 155 -2.21 -13.24 -14.14
N LYS A 156 -0.97 -13.07 -13.68
CA LYS A 156 0.09 -14.08 -13.77
C LYS A 156 0.05 -15.03 -12.58
N VAL A 157 -0.36 -16.28 -12.78
CA VAL A 157 -0.56 -17.27 -11.70
C VAL A 157 0.71 -17.47 -10.86
N GLU A 158 1.87 -17.51 -11.48
CA GLU A 158 3.16 -17.69 -10.80
C GLU A 158 3.57 -16.45 -9.97
N GLY A 159 2.93 -15.31 -10.23
CA GLY A 159 3.30 -14.03 -9.67
C GLY A 159 4.54 -13.42 -10.32
N GLY A 160 5.22 -12.52 -9.61
CA GLY A 160 6.36 -11.82 -10.14
C GLY A 160 6.97 -10.81 -9.17
N THR A 161 7.88 -10.02 -9.73
CA THR A 161 8.60 -8.96 -9.03
C THR A 161 8.20 -7.60 -9.60
N VAL A 162 8.04 -6.60 -8.73
CA VAL A 162 8.01 -5.18 -9.09
C VAL A 162 9.29 -4.52 -8.58
N THR A 163 10.04 -3.89 -9.47
CA THR A 163 11.26 -3.15 -9.13
C THR A 163 11.04 -1.67 -9.42
N VAL A 164 11.31 -0.83 -8.42
CA VAL A 164 11.28 0.62 -8.57
C VAL A 164 12.66 1.17 -8.25
N GLY A 165 13.23 1.91 -9.19
CA GLY A 165 14.57 2.47 -9.07
C GLY A 165 14.59 3.97 -9.30
N ALA A 166 15.49 4.66 -8.61
CA ALA A 166 15.84 6.04 -8.89
C ALA A 166 17.36 6.16 -9.02
N ARG A 167 17.82 6.94 -10.00
CA ARG A 167 19.25 7.23 -10.21
C ARG A 167 19.44 8.59 -10.86
N GLU A 168 20.63 9.15 -10.72
CA GLU A 168 21.03 10.36 -11.42
C GLU A 168 21.98 10.00 -12.55
N GLU A 169 21.65 10.43 -13.77
CA GLU A 169 22.47 10.19 -14.97
C GLU A 169 22.65 11.49 -15.73
N ARG A 170 23.91 11.93 -15.90
CA ARG A 170 24.25 13.13 -16.68
C ARG A 170 23.46 14.38 -16.25
N GLY A 171 23.26 14.56 -14.94
CA GLY A 171 22.52 15.68 -14.36
C GLY A 171 21.00 15.60 -14.54
N LYS A 172 20.46 14.42 -14.88
CA LYS A 172 19.02 14.16 -14.98
C LYS A 172 18.60 13.12 -13.97
N LEU A 173 17.41 13.29 -13.41
CA LEU A 173 16.81 12.27 -12.55
C LEU A 173 16.12 11.22 -13.43
N VAL A 174 16.54 9.97 -13.28
CA VAL A 174 15.94 8.83 -13.97
C VAL A 174 15.20 7.98 -12.95
N LEU A 175 13.90 7.78 -13.18
CA LEU A 175 13.04 6.93 -12.38
C LEU A 175 12.56 5.76 -13.23
N GLU A 176 12.53 4.57 -12.66
CA GLU A 176 12.18 3.35 -13.40
C GLU A 176 11.21 2.51 -12.59
N VAL A 177 10.16 2.02 -13.24
CA VAL A 177 9.25 1.00 -12.71
C VAL A 177 9.26 -0.16 -13.69
N ALA A 178 9.70 -1.33 -13.23
CA ALA A 178 9.75 -2.55 -14.00
C ALA A 178 8.98 -3.66 -13.29
N ASP A 179 8.31 -4.50 -14.07
CA ASP A 179 7.62 -5.68 -13.57
C ASP A 179 8.00 -6.93 -14.37
N THR A 180 7.82 -8.10 -13.76
CA THR A 180 8.02 -9.41 -14.42
C THR A 180 6.70 -10.10 -14.76
N GLY A 181 5.64 -9.33 -15.01
CA GLY A 181 4.29 -9.79 -15.27
C GLY A 181 4.09 -10.37 -16.67
N VAL A 182 2.83 -10.41 -17.10
CA VAL A 182 2.44 -10.88 -18.46
C VAL A 182 2.83 -9.89 -19.57
N GLY A 183 3.28 -8.68 -19.22
CA GLY A 183 3.60 -7.60 -20.17
C GLY A 183 2.36 -6.93 -20.74
N GLN A 184 2.55 -6.03 -21.71
CA GLN A 184 1.44 -5.38 -22.39
C GLN A 184 0.96 -6.27 -23.55
N PRO A 185 -0.35 -6.60 -23.63
CA PRO A 185 -0.87 -7.35 -24.78
C PRO A 185 -0.63 -6.58 -26.08
N ALA A 186 -0.21 -7.30 -27.13
CA ALA A 186 0.10 -6.70 -28.42
C ALA A 186 -1.09 -5.87 -28.94
N GLY A 187 -0.86 -4.59 -29.25
CA GLY A 187 -1.88 -3.68 -29.78
C GLY A 187 -2.69 -2.90 -28.74
N ALA A 188 -2.53 -3.17 -27.44
CA ALA A 188 -3.05 -2.28 -26.40
C ALA A 188 -2.19 -1.01 -26.38
N GLY A 189 -2.78 0.14 -26.74
CA GLY A 189 -2.11 1.43 -26.60
C GLY A 189 -1.65 1.68 -25.15
N ALA A 190 -0.74 2.64 -24.97
CA ALA A 190 -0.33 3.10 -23.64
C ALA A 190 -1.58 3.32 -22.77
N GLY A 191 -1.73 2.54 -21.69
CA GLY A 191 -2.92 2.59 -20.84
C GLY A 191 -3.17 4.00 -20.30
N VAL A 192 -4.42 4.28 -19.92
CA VAL A 192 -4.87 5.61 -19.42
C VAL A 192 -3.93 6.16 -18.34
N GLY A 193 -3.39 5.31 -17.46
CA GLY A 193 -2.42 5.72 -16.44
C GLY A 193 -1.11 6.29 -16.99
N LEU A 194 -0.56 5.72 -18.07
CA LEU A 194 0.68 6.22 -18.69
C LEU A 194 0.44 7.52 -19.46
N ALA A 195 -0.73 7.67 -20.09
CA ALA A 195 -1.13 8.92 -20.72
C ALA A 195 -1.22 10.07 -19.68
N ASN A 196 -1.88 9.82 -18.55
CA ASN A 196 -1.99 10.79 -17.46
C ASN A 196 -0.62 11.18 -16.88
N VAL A 197 0.31 10.23 -16.73
CA VAL A 197 1.69 10.51 -16.29
C VAL A 197 2.42 11.39 -17.30
N ARG A 198 2.28 11.12 -18.61
CA ARG A 198 2.88 11.95 -19.67
C ARG A 198 2.35 13.37 -19.65
N GLU A 199 1.04 13.56 -19.56
CA GLU A 199 0.42 14.89 -19.50
C GLU A 199 0.87 15.67 -18.26
N ARG A 200 0.88 15.03 -17.09
CA ARG A 200 1.34 15.64 -15.84
C ARG A 200 2.80 16.06 -15.90
N LEU A 201 3.67 15.23 -16.48
CA LEU A 201 5.09 15.55 -16.65
C LEU A 201 5.31 16.67 -17.69
N ALA A 202 4.55 16.66 -18.78
CA ALA A 202 4.61 17.73 -19.76
C ALA A 202 4.23 19.09 -19.14
N ALA A 203 3.20 19.12 -18.29
CA ALA A 203 2.79 20.32 -17.55
C ALA A 203 3.83 20.75 -16.50
N ALA A 204 4.38 19.81 -15.72
CA ALA A 204 5.30 20.12 -14.63
C ALA A 204 6.70 20.55 -15.10
N PHE A 205 7.14 20.07 -16.26
CA PHE A 205 8.50 20.30 -16.78
C PHE A 205 8.52 20.97 -18.15
N ALA A 206 7.42 21.62 -18.56
CA ALA A 206 7.29 22.30 -19.84
C ALA A 206 7.75 21.44 -21.06
N GLY A 207 7.45 20.15 -21.02
CA GLY A 207 7.84 19.19 -22.06
C GLY A 207 9.30 18.71 -22.04
N ALA A 208 10.13 19.14 -21.09
CA ALA A 208 11.52 18.69 -20.97
C ALA A 208 11.68 17.30 -20.36
N ALA A 209 10.61 16.75 -19.77
CA ALA A 209 10.57 15.39 -19.26
C ALA A 209 10.29 14.37 -20.38
N ARG A 210 10.90 13.20 -20.29
CA ARG A 210 10.72 12.09 -21.24
C ARG A 210 10.15 10.86 -20.53
N VAL A 211 9.27 10.15 -21.23
CA VAL A 211 8.64 8.91 -20.76
C VAL A 211 8.82 7.83 -21.83
N ASP A 212 9.66 6.85 -21.54
CA ASP A 212 9.86 5.66 -22.36
C ASP A 212 9.16 4.48 -21.70
N ALA A 213 8.61 3.58 -22.50
CA ALA A 213 7.94 2.38 -22.01
C ALA A 213 8.08 1.25 -23.01
N GLY A 214 8.25 0.02 -22.54
CA GLY A 214 8.46 -1.13 -23.40
C GLY A 214 8.47 -2.47 -22.66
N ALA A 215 8.60 -3.54 -23.42
CA ALA A 215 8.72 -4.89 -22.87
C ALA A 215 9.99 -5.01 -22.01
N ASN A 216 9.86 -5.65 -20.85
CA ASN A 216 10.99 -5.98 -19.99
C ASN A 216 11.62 -7.30 -20.50
N PRO A 217 12.94 -7.34 -20.78
CA PRO A 217 13.63 -8.56 -21.22
C PRO A 217 13.50 -9.75 -20.26
N ALA A 218 13.31 -9.51 -18.96
CA ALA A 218 13.06 -10.54 -17.96
C ALA A 218 11.59 -11.05 -17.97
N GLY A 219 10.79 -10.61 -18.94
CA GLY A 219 9.32 -10.72 -18.96
C GLY A 219 8.69 -9.49 -18.31
N GLY A 220 7.48 -9.12 -18.73
CA GLY A 220 6.73 -7.99 -18.17
C GLY A 220 6.94 -6.67 -18.92
N PHE A 221 6.87 -5.55 -18.20
CA PHE A 221 6.90 -4.20 -18.76
C PHE A 221 7.80 -3.27 -17.94
N THR A 222 8.44 -2.32 -18.61
CA THR A 222 9.28 -1.29 -17.97
C THR A 222 8.84 0.08 -18.43
N VAL A 223 8.71 1.01 -17.48
CA VAL A 223 8.49 2.43 -17.72
C VAL A 223 9.66 3.21 -17.12
N THR A 224 10.28 4.07 -17.93
CA THR A 224 11.39 4.93 -17.54
C THR A 224 10.99 6.39 -17.71
N LEU A 225 11.08 7.16 -16.62
CA LEU A 225 10.88 8.60 -16.60
C LEU A 225 12.24 9.28 -16.51
N THR A 226 12.53 10.20 -17.43
CA THR A 226 13.73 11.05 -17.37
C THR A 226 13.29 12.49 -17.13
N LEU A 227 13.65 13.04 -15.99
CA LEU A 227 13.29 14.38 -15.56
C LEU A 227 14.52 15.30 -15.65
N PRO A 228 14.34 16.57 -16.06
CA PRO A 228 15.43 17.54 -15.99
C PRO A 228 15.87 17.73 -14.53
N GLY A 229 17.17 18.02 -14.35
CA GLY A 229 17.78 18.26 -13.05
C GLY A 229 17.31 19.55 -12.38
#